data_AF-A0A1G3L322-F1
#
_entry.id   AF-A0A1G3L322-F1
#
_cell.length_a   1.000
_cell.length_b   1.000
_cell.length_c   1.000
_cell.angle_alpha   90.00
_cell.angle_beta   90.00
_cell.angle_gamma   90.00
#
_symmetry.space_group_name_H-M   'P 1'
#
loop_
_entity.id
_entity.type
_entity.pdbx_description
1 polymer ?
#
loop_
_entity_poly.entity_id
_entity_poly.type
_entity_poly.pdbx_seq_one_letter_code
_entity_poly.pdbx_strand_id
1 'polypeptide(L)'
;MSAKKNTTQWFVEPMDEHTNRVISEMLAAAKTGLEQKRMLASDGKEHDVWECTYADITKLRRSKSKGSPLEYRLWKRDASYGSMQPAPDFDKIHRRKRRKTQRTARRPT
;
A
#
# COMPACT_ATOMS: atom_id res chain seq x y z
N MET A 1 22.55 -5.09 26.94
CA MET A 1 21.96 -5.69 25.73
C MET A 1 21.21 -4.61 24.99
N SER A 2 21.73 -4.11 23.86
CA SER A 2 21.07 -3.06 23.08
C SER A 2 19.77 -3.63 22.51
N ALA A 3 18.62 -3.03 22.87
CA ALA A 3 17.34 -3.34 22.26
C ALA A 3 17.49 -3.18 20.74
N LYS A 4 17.47 -4.30 20.00
CA LYS A 4 17.43 -4.27 18.53
C LYS A 4 16.20 -3.45 18.17
N LYS A 5 16.40 -2.26 17.63
CA LYS A 5 15.31 -1.44 17.11
C LYS A 5 14.62 -2.30 16.04
N ASN A 6 13.40 -2.75 16.32
CA ASN A 6 12.58 -3.44 15.34
C ASN A 6 12.28 -2.44 14.22
N THR A 7 13.12 -2.43 13.19
CA THR A 7 12.91 -1.58 12.03
C THR A 7 11.75 -2.17 11.23
N THR A 8 10.55 -1.60 11.35
CA THR A 8 9.44 -1.97 10.50
C THR A 8 9.71 -1.45 9.09
N GLN A 9 9.80 -2.36 8.12
CA GLN A 9 9.82 -2.03 6.71
C GLN A 9 8.39 -1.87 6.20
N TRP A 10 8.19 -0.90 5.31
CA TRP A 10 6.89 -0.61 4.73
C TRP A 10 6.91 -0.78 3.23
N PHE A 11 5.81 -1.27 2.69
CA PHE A 11 5.65 -1.47 1.25
C PHE A 11 4.28 -1.03 0.79
N VAL A 12 4.18 -0.49 -0.42
CA VAL A 12 2.93 -0.07 -1.04
C VAL A 12 2.71 -0.83 -2.35
N GLU A 13 1.52 -1.39 -2.53
CA GLU A 13 1.10 -2.10 -3.73
C GLU A 13 0.05 -1.26 -4.46
N PRO A 14 0.35 -0.65 -5.61
CA PRO A 14 -0.64 0.09 -6.37
C PRO A 14 -1.72 -0.86 -6.90
N MET A 15 -2.99 -0.45 -6.85
CA MET A 15 -4.12 -1.23 -7.34
C MET A 15 -4.56 -0.83 -8.76
N ASP A 16 -4.04 0.28 -9.27
CA ASP A 16 -4.33 0.81 -10.60
C ASP A 16 -3.10 1.56 -11.17
N GLU A 17 -3.08 1.75 -12.50
CA GLU A 17 -1.96 2.36 -13.22
C GLU A 17 -1.72 3.83 -12.83
N HIS A 18 -2.79 4.58 -12.56
CA HIS A 18 -2.67 5.98 -12.14
C HIS A 18 -1.98 6.06 -10.78
N THR A 19 -2.39 5.21 -9.84
CA THR A 19 -1.76 5.12 -8.52
C THR A 19 -0.33 4.62 -8.61
N ASN A 20 -0.02 3.64 -9.47
CA ASN A 20 1.35 3.18 -9.70
C ASN A 20 2.25 4.34 -10.15
N ARG A 21 1.79 5.13 -11.13
CA ARG A 21 2.55 6.28 -11.63
C ARG A 21 2.79 7.34 -10.55
N VAL A 22 1.77 7.68 -9.78
CA VAL A 22 1.90 8.69 -8.70
C VAL A 22 2.86 8.20 -7.61
N ILE A 23 2.79 6.93 -7.24
CA ILE A 23 3.72 6.33 -6.26
C ILE A 23 5.15 6.33 -6.81
N SER A 24 5.36 5.90 -8.06
CA SER A 24 6.70 5.86 -8.66
C SER A 24 7.32 7.26 -8.77
N GLU A 25 6.55 8.27 -9.18
CA GLU A 25 7.03 9.65 -9.27
C GLU A 25 7.39 10.21 -7.90
N MET A 26 6.58 9.93 -6.87
CA MET A 26 6.84 10.38 -5.51
C MET A 26 8.08 9.71 -4.90
N LEU A 27 8.23 8.39 -5.09
CA LEU A 27 9.37 7.63 -4.58
C LEU A 27 10.68 8.02 -5.29
N ALA A 28 10.62 8.24 -6.60
CA ALA A 28 11.74 8.78 -7.38
C ALA A 28 12.17 10.16 -6.85
N ALA A 29 11.22 11.06 -6.59
CA ALA A 29 11.52 12.39 -6.03
C ALA A 29 12.12 12.32 -4.61
N ALA A 30 11.72 11.33 -3.81
CA ALA A 30 12.24 11.10 -2.47
C ALA A 30 13.60 10.35 -2.45
N LYS A 31 14.07 9.84 -3.61
CA LYS A 31 15.24 8.95 -3.73
C LYS A 31 15.15 7.71 -2.81
N THR A 32 13.94 7.26 -2.53
CA THR A 32 13.65 6.13 -1.65
C THR A 32 12.79 5.13 -2.43
N GLY A 33 13.13 3.84 -2.43
CA GLY A 33 12.29 2.84 -3.10
C GLY A 33 12.30 2.95 -4.62
N LEU A 34 13.49 2.97 -5.23
CA LEU A 34 13.66 3.13 -6.67
C LEU A 34 13.23 1.91 -7.49
N GLU A 35 13.05 0.76 -6.84
CA GLU A 35 12.71 -0.49 -7.50
C GLU A 35 11.46 -1.11 -6.90
N GLN A 36 10.56 -1.52 -7.79
CA GLN A 36 9.45 -2.39 -7.43
C GLN A 36 10.00 -3.79 -7.15
N LYS A 37 9.56 -4.40 -6.06
CA LYS A 37 9.97 -5.73 -5.61
C LYS A 37 8.78 -6.66 -5.63
N ARG A 38 8.98 -7.86 -6.13
CA ARG A 38 8.03 -8.95 -5.96
C ARG A 38 8.26 -9.62 -4.61
N MET A 39 7.25 -9.65 -3.75
CA MET A 39 7.38 -10.15 -2.39
C MET A 39 6.19 -11.01 -1.96
N LEU A 40 6.50 -12.10 -1.23
CA LEU A 40 5.50 -13.00 -0.66
C LEU A 40 4.81 -12.34 0.54
N ALA A 41 3.48 -12.26 0.48
CA ALA A 41 2.63 -11.80 1.57
C ALA A 41 2.10 -12.96 2.41
N SER A 42 1.51 -12.61 3.55
CA SER A 42 0.93 -13.54 4.52
C SER A 42 -0.24 -14.34 3.98
N ASP A 43 -0.85 -13.91 2.88
CA ASP A 43 -1.93 -14.61 2.18
C ASP A 43 -1.41 -15.71 1.23
N GLY A 44 -0.09 -15.92 1.19
CA GLY A 44 0.56 -16.92 0.34
C GLY A 44 0.73 -16.49 -1.11
N LYS A 45 0.49 -15.21 -1.44
CA LYS A 45 0.63 -14.67 -2.80
C LYS A 45 1.81 -13.73 -2.91
N GLU A 46 2.35 -13.66 -4.13
CA GLU A 46 3.36 -12.67 -4.47
C GLU A 46 2.68 -11.37 -4.90
N HIS A 47 3.22 -10.25 -4.43
CA HIS A 47 2.74 -8.91 -4.74
C HIS A 47 3.88 -8.06 -5.29
N ASP A 48 3.59 -7.28 -6.32
CA ASP A 48 4.52 -6.30 -6.88
C ASP A 48 4.40 -4.99 -6.09
N VAL A 49 5.31 -4.80 -5.13
CA VAL A 49 5.26 -3.73 -4.13
C VAL A 49 6.43 -2.78 -4.24
N TRP A 50 6.23 -1.53 -3.84
CA TRP A 50 7.29 -0.55 -3.71
C TRP A 50 7.72 -0.44 -2.25
N GLU A 51 9.01 -0.58 -1.98
CA GLU A 51 9.56 -0.30 -0.65
C GLU A 51 9.53 1.21 -0.37
N CYS A 52 9.06 1.62 0.79
CA CYS A 52 8.93 3.03 1.12
C CYS A 52 9.17 3.29 2.60
N THR A 53 9.39 4.56 2.96
CA THR A 53 9.46 4.97 4.36
C THR A 53 8.09 5.36 4.88
N TYR A 54 7.93 5.40 6.21
CA TYR A 54 6.71 5.91 6.82
C TYR A 54 6.41 7.38 6.46
N ALA A 55 7.46 8.17 6.17
CA ALA A 55 7.30 9.54 5.71
C ALA A 55 6.64 9.61 4.33
N ASP A 56 6.99 8.69 3.43
CA ASP A 56 6.42 8.61 2.08
C ASP A 56 4.96 8.18 2.11
N ILE A 57 4.59 7.24 2.99
CA ILE A 57 3.19 6.88 3.23
C ILE A 57 2.39 8.10 3.71
N THR A 58 2.98 8.88 4.62
CA THR A 58 2.33 10.09 5.14
C THR A 58 2.13 11.12 4.03
N LYS A 59 3.09 11.25 3.10
CA LYS A 59 2.95 12.09 1.90
C LYS A 59 1.85 11.56 0.97
N LEU A 60 1.81 10.26 0.67
CA LEU A 60 0.74 9.63 -0.13
C LEU A 60 -0.64 9.84 0.48
N ARG A 61 -0.76 9.71 1.80
CA ARG A 61 -2.03 9.95 2.50
C ARG A 61 -2.47 11.41 2.42
N ARG A 62 -1.51 12.35 2.35
CA ARG A 62 -1.76 13.79 2.22
C ARG A 62 -1.94 14.22 0.77
N SER A 63 -1.38 13.50 -0.20
CA SER A 63 -1.64 13.72 -1.63
C SER A 63 -3.04 13.21 -1.97
N LYS A 64 -4.05 13.92 -1.46
CA LYS A 64 -5.38 13.88 -2.07
C LYS A 64 -5.22 14.43 -3.48
N SER A 65 -5.03 13.55 -4.46
CA SER A 65 -5.12 13.91 -5.87
C SER A 65 -6.45 14.65 -6.05
N LYS A 66 -6.43 15.81 -6.70
CA LYS A 66 -7.54 16.76 -6.86
C LYS A 66 -8.68 16.24 -7.75
N GLY A 67 -8.98 14.95 -7.73
CA GLY A 67 -10.06 14.36 -8.53
C GLY A 67 -10.23 12.85 -8.32
N SER A 68 -9.16 12.11 -8.04
CA SER A 68 -9.22 10.65 -7.92
C SER A 68 -8.48 10.14 -6.68
N PRO A 69 -9.13 9.40 -5.77
CA PRO A 69 -8.43 8.79 -4.64
C PRO A 69 -7.42 7.75 -5.15
N LEU A 70 -6.20 7.80 -4.64
CA LEU A 70 -5.18 6.78 -4.91
C LEU A 70 -5.59 5.46 -4.25
N GLU A 71 -5.53 4.36 -5.00
CA GLU A 71 -5.86 3.01 -4.54
C GLU A 71 -4.56 2.18 -4.43
N TYR A 72 -4.05 1.97 -3.22
CA TYR A 72 -2.77 1.27 -2.98
C TYR A 72 -2.73 0.43 -1.68
N ARG A 73 -2.54 -0.89 -1.70
CA ARG A 73 -2.44 -1.63 -0.42
C ARG A 73 -1.17 -1.30 0.34
N LEU A 74 -1.31 -1.15 1.66
CA LEU A 74 -0.18 -0.95 2.55
C LEU A 74 0.19 -2.25 3.24
N TRP A 75 1.46 -2.61 3.13
CA TRP A 75 2.07 -3.79 3.71
C TRP A 75 3.18 -3.38 4.68
N LYS A 76 3.41 -4.20 5.70
CA LYS A 76 4.52 -4.04 6.63
C LYS A 76 5.24 -5.36 6.84
N ARG A 77 6.54 -5.30 7.12
CA ARG A 77 7.36 -6.43 7.53
C ARG A 77 8.23 -6.03 8.70
N ASP A 78 8.23 -6.82 9.75
CA ASP A 78 9.18 -6.65 10.84
C ASP A 78 10.55 -7.19 10.42
N ALA A 79 11.63 -6.47 10.71
CA ALA A 79 13.00 -6.69 10.18
C ALA A 79 13.63 -8.09 10.40
N SER A 80 12.96 -9.01 11.09
CA SER A 80 13.54 -10.28 11.54
C SER A 80 13.17 -11.49 10.67
N TYR A 81 12.94 -11.29 9.37
CA TYR A 81 12.47 -12.30 8.41
C TYR A 81 10.98 -12.64 8.58
N GLY A 82 10.26 -12.67 7.46
CA GLY A 82 8.83 -12.97 7.45
C GLY A 82 8.14 -12.53 6.16
N SER A 83 6.97 -13.11 5.91
CA SER A 83 6.04 -12.64 4.89
C SER A 83 5.54 -11.25 5.23
N MET A 84 5.23 -10.46 4.21
CA MET A 84 4.61 -9.15 4.42
C MET A 84 3.21 -9.33 5.01
N GLN A 85 2.88 -8.50 5.99
CA GLN A 85 1.58 -8.49 6.63
C GLN A 85 0.80 -7.25 6.19
N PRO A 86 -0.53 -7.35 5.99
CA PRO A 86 -1.33 -6.17 5.68
C PRO A 86 -1.30 -5.18 6.85
N ALA A 87 -1.13 -3.89 6.54
CA ALA A 87 -1.15 -2.84 7.55
C ALA A 87 -2.62 -2.43 7.86
N PRO A 88 -2.97 -2.22 9.14
CA PRO A 88 -4.37 -2.07 9.60
C PRO A 88 -5.11 -0.83 9.09
N ASP A 89 -4.42 0.15 8.49
CA ASP A 89 -5.03 1.40 8.04
C ASP A 89 -5.70 1.30 6.65
N PHE A 90 -5.51 0.19 5.90
CA PHE A 90 -5.93 0.14 4.50
C PHE A 90 -7.30 -0.50 4.22
N ASP A 91 -7.70 -1.47 5.04
CA ASP A 91 -8.88 -2.30 4.74
C ASP A 91 -10.22 -1.56 4.95
N LYS A 92 -10.26 -0.56 5.84
CA LYS A 92 -11.50 0.15 6.20
C LYS A 92 -12.06 1.02 5.06
N ILE A 93 -11.21 1.59 4.21
CA ILE A 93 -11.63 2.46 3.10
C ILE A 93 -12.14 1.60 1.92
N HIS A 94 -11.44 0.52 1.59
CA HIS A 94 -11.76 -0.36 0.46
C HIS A 94 -12.97 -1.24 0.71
N ARG A 95 -13.14 -1.72 1.95
CA ARG A 95 -14.30 -2.53 2.36
C ARG A 95 -15.62 -1.75 2.27
N ARG A 96 -15.60 -0.42 2.48
CA ARG A 96 -16.78 0.44 2.29
C ARG A 96 -17.15 0.63 0.81
N LYS A 97 -16.17 0.80 -0.09
CA LYS A 97 -16.42 0.94 -1.53
C LYS A 97 -16.97 -0.35 -2.16
N ARG A 98 -16.35 -1.52 -1.91
CA ARG A 98 -16.83 -2.81 -2.45
C ARG A 98 -18.26 -3.14 -2.03
N ARG A 99 -18.64 -2.85 -0.79
CA ARG A 99 -20.02 -3.02 -0.30
C ARG A 99 -21.04 -2.12 -1.00
N LYS A 100 -20.63 -0.94 -1.48
CA LYS A 100 -21.54 0.00 -2.15
C LYS A 100 -21.82 -0.43 -3.59
N THR A 101 -20.79 -0.86 -4.31
CA THR A 101 -20.89 -1.35 -5.71
C THR A 101 -21.74 -2.63 -5.81
N GLN A 102 -21.68 -3.52 -4.81
CA GLN A 102 -22.52 -4.73 -4.80
C GLN A 102 -24.01 -4.47 -4.47
N ARG A 103 -24.34 -3.39 -3.75
CA ARG A 103 -25.74 -3.05 -3.42
C ARG A 103 -26.48 -2.43 -4.62
N THR A 104 -25.78 -1.71 -5.48
CA THR A 104 -26.37 -1.10 -6.69
C THR A 104 -26.60 -2.11 -7.82
N ALA A 105 -25.91 -3.25 -7.81
CA ALA A 105 -26.07 -4.30 -8.83
C ALA A 105 -27.24 -5.27 -8.56
N ARG A 106 -28.02 -5.08 -7.50
CA ARG A 106 -29.10 -6.01 -7.07
C ARG A 106 -30.51 -5.42 -7.13
N ARG A 107 -30.75 -4.36 -7.91
CA ARG A 107 -32.12 -3.93 -8.25
C ARG A 107 -32.45 -4.39 -9.68
N PRO A 108 -33.10 -5.55 -9.86
CA PRO A 108 -33.92 -5.77 -11.04
C PRO A 108 -35.17 -4.88 -10.91
N THR A 109 -35.41 -4.07 -11.94
CA THR A 109 -36.71 -3.49 -12.25
C THR A 109 -37.75 -4.56 -12.50
#